data_AF-A0A918HXW1-F1
#
_entry.id   AF-A0A918HXW1-F1
#
_cell.length_a   1.000
_cell.length_b   1.000
_cell.length_c   1.000
_cell.angle_alpha   90.00
_cell.angle_beta   90.00
_cell.angle_gamma   90.00
#
_symmetry.space_group_name_H-M   'P 1'
#
loop_
_entity.id
_entity.type
_entity.pdbx_description
1 polymer ?
#
loop_
_entity_poly.entity_id
_entity_poly.type
_entity_poly.pdbx_seq_one_letter_code
_entity_poly.pdbx_strand_id
1 'polypeptide(L)'
;MSPSPESVYDRIGEEVAARAERLWEVSLALHGAPETAFEEREAARLLSGELEREGFAVLRGVAGLPAAFTGRAGSGDGPCVALLMEYDALPLLGHACGHNLIAAAGLGAALAVRGALGEVPGIGLSEPVPGVCLGSSDIGNVGTRVPSIHPFVAIMGADASDHTPEFAEAAAGPRGRQVTPAAAEALACTAADVLLRPEVPGRA
;
A
#
# COMPACT_ATOMS: atom_id res chain seq x y z
N MET A 1 22.23 3.42 20.15
CA MET A 1 22.19 4.56 19.20
C MET A 1 21.08 4.29 18.23
N SER A 2 20.08 5.17 18.14
CA SER A 2 19.06 5.08 17.09
C SER A 2 19.73 5.29 15.72
N PRO A 3 19.35 4.55 14.67
CA PRO A 3 19.94 4.72 13.35
C PRO A 3 19.71 6.14 12.81
N SER A 4 20.66 6.68 12.02
CA SER A 4 20.45 7.97 11.35
C SER A 4 19.41 7.84 10.24
N PRO A 5 18.61 8.88 9.94
CA PRO A 5 17.62 8.85 8.86
C PRO A 5 18.21 8.45 7.50
N GLU A 6 19.40 8.95 7.19
CA GLU A 6 20.13 8.64 5.94
C GLU A 6 20.40 7.13 5.82
N SER A 7 20.84 6.47 6.90
CA SER A 7 21.04 5.01 6.93
C SER A 7 19.75 4.18 6.86
N VAL A 8 18.60 4.78 7.22
CA VAL A 8 17.29 4.12 7.10
C VAL A 8 16.82 4.20 5.65
N TYR A 9 17.01 5.34 4.98
CA TYR A 9 16.61 5.52 3.59
C TYR A 9 17.41 4.63 2.65
N ASP A 10 18.72 4.49 2.87
CA ASP A 10 19.55 3.56 2.09
C ASP A 10 19.02 2.12 2.19
N ARG A 11 18.70 1.66 3.41
CA ARG A 11 18.11 0.33 3.63
C ARG A 11 16.74 0.18 3.00
N ILE A 12 15.90 1.22 3.03
CA ILE A 12 14.61 1.20 2.34
C ILE A 12 14.83 1.04 0.83
N GLY A 13 15.76 1.78 0.24
CA GLY A 13 16.12 1.65 -1.17
C GLY A 13 16.58 0.23 -1.52
N GLU A 14 17.42 -0.38 -0.68
CA GLU A 14 17.86 -1.77 -0.82
C GLU A 14 16.70 -2.77 -0.76
N GLU A 15 15.79 -2.62 0.22
CA GLU A 15 14.63 -3.50 0.39
C GLU A 15 13.62 -3.37 -0.77
N VAL A 16 13.41 -2.16 -1.30
CA VAL A 16 12.58 -1.92 -2.48
C VAL A 16 13.23 -2.53 -3.73
N ALA A 17 14.52 -2.29 -3.95
CA ALA A 17 15.25 -2.82 -5.09
C ALA A 17 15.25 -4.36 -5.11
N ALA A 18 15.43 -5.00 -3.95
CA ALA A 18 15.37 -6.45 -3.81
C ALA A 18 14.00 -7.06 -4.17
N ARG A 19 12.92 -6.27 -4.10
CA ARG A 19 11.55 -6.71 -4.36
C ARG A 19 10.97 -6.20 -5.68
N ALA A 20 11.69 -5.36 -6.42
CA ALA A 20 11.17 -4.66 -7.59
C ALA A 20 10.53 -5.60 -8.63
N GLU A 21 11.17 -6.75 -8.91
CA GLU A 21 10.61 -7.75 -9.84
C GLU A 21 9.32 -8.36 -9.30
N ARG A 22 9.28 -8.76 -8.03
CA ARG A 22 8.07 -9.36 -7.43
C ARG A 22 6.91 -8.36 -7.36
N LEU A 23 7.19 -7.11 -7.02
CA LEU A 23 6.19 -6.04 -7.00
C LEU A 23 5.63 -5.78 -8.41
N TRP A 24 6.49 -5.86 -9.43
CA TRP A 24 6.05 -5.75 -10.81
C TRP A 24 5.17 -6.93 -11.24
N GLU A 25 5.53 -8.17 -10.86
CA GLU A 25 4.68 -9.35 -11.10
C GLU A 25 3.31 -9.23 -10.44
N VAL A 26 3.25 -8.74 -9.20
CA VAL A 26 1.99 -8.47 -8.50
C VAL A 26 1.18 -7.40 -9.25
N SER A 27 1.80 -6.30 -9.66
CA SER A 27 1.14 -5.25 -10.46
C SER A 27 0.56 -5.80 -11.76
N LEU A 28 1.31 -6.64 -12.48
CA LEU A 28 0.83 -7.26 -13.73
C LEU A 28 -0.28 -8.27 -13.48
N ALA A 29 -0.24 -9.01 -12.38
CA ALA A 29 -1.31 -9.95 -12.02
C ALA A 29 -2.62 -9.21 -11.73
N LEU A 30 -2.57 -8.10 -10.99
CA LEU A 30 -3.73 -7.23 -10.76
C LEU A 30 -4.24 -6.65 -12.09
N HIS A 31 -3.33 -6.13 -12.92
CA HIS A 31 -3.66 -5.56 -14.22
C HIS A 31 -4.35 -6.56 -15.16
N GLY A 32 -3.85 -7.79 -15.21
CA GLY A 32 -4.34 -8.85 -16.08
C GLY A 32 -5.67 -9.49 -15.63
N ALA A 33 -6.11 -9.24 -14.40
CA ALA A 33 -7.37 -9.73 -13.85
C ALA A 33 -8.15 -8.60 -13.17
N PRO A 34 -8.62 -7.59 -13.92
CA PRO A 34 -9.27 -6.42 -13.35
C PRO A 34 -10.60 -6.78 -12.71
N GLU A 35 -10.76 -6.43 -11.44
CA GLU A 35 -12.00 -6.61 -10.67
C GLU A 35 -12.56 -5.24 -10.27
N THR A 36 -13.87 -5.04 -10.39
CA THR A 36 -14.50 -3.75 -10.10
C THR A 36 -14.74 -3.54 -8.61
N ALA A 37 -14.98 -2.28 -8.24
CA ALA A 37 -15.30 -1.85 -6.88
C ALA A 37 -16.20 -2.85 -6.11
N PHE A 38 -15.76 -3.24 -4.93
CA PHE A 38 -16.35 -4.21 -3.99
C PHE A 38 -16.33 -5.69 -4.39
N GLU A 39 -15.86 -6.02 -5.59
CA GLU A 39 -15.76 -7.41 -6.10
C GLU A 39 -14.32 -7.88 -6.31
N GLU A 40 -13.32 -7.14 -5.79
CA GLU A 40 -11.87 -7.35 -5.96
C GLU A 40 -11.31 -8.47 -5.08
N ARG A 41 -11.95 -9.64 -5.15
CA ARG A 41 -11.68 -10.76 -4.25
C ARG A 41 -10.33 -11.39 -4.51
N GLU A 42 -9.95 -11.53 -5.77
CA GLU A 42 -8.66 -12.10 -6.16
C GLU A 42 -7.51 -11.13 -5.89
N ALA A 43 -7.70 -9.85 -6.20
CA ALA A 43 -6.76 -8.78 -5.86
C ALA A 43 -6.51 -8.72 -4.34
N ALA A 44 -7.57 -8.71 -3.54
CA ALA A 44 -7.49 -8.72 -2.08
C ALA A 44 -6.78 -9.98 -1.58
N ARG A 45 -7.08 -11.16 -2.14
CA ARG A 45 -6.44 -12.43 -1.79
C ARG A 45 -4.94 -12.41 -2.10
N LEU A 46 -4.56 -11.89 -3.27
CA LEU A 46 -3.17 -11.78 -3.70
C LEU A 46 -2.38 -10.87 -2.76
N LEU A 47 -2.81 -9.62 -2.57
CA LEU A 47 -2.12 -8.61 -1.77
C LEU A 47 -2.00 -9.03 -0.30
N SER A 48 -3.11 -9.49 0.29
CA SER A 48 -3.11 -9.99 1.66
C SER A 48 -2.21 -11.23 1.83
N GLY A 49 -2.13 -12.09 0.80
CA GLY A 49 -1.25 -13.25 0.80
C GLY A 49 0.24 -12.91 0.67
N GLU A 50 0.61 -11.82 -0.02
CA GLU A 50 2.00 -11.32 -0.01
C GLU A 50 2.38 -10.81 1.39
N LEU A 51 1.49 -10.05 2.04
CA LEU A 51 1.70 -9.55 3.40
C LEU A 51 1.85 -10.69 4.43
N GLU A 52 0.98 -11.71 4.38
CA GLU A 52 1.10 -12.89 5.26
C GLU A 52 2.41 -13.63 5.08
N ARG A 53 2.86 -13.82 3.83
CA ARG A 53 4.13 -14.49 3.53
C ARG A 53 5.32 -13.78 4.12
N GLU A 54 5.25 -12.46 4.19
CA GLU A 54 6.28 -11.62 4.81
C GLU A 54 6.10 -11.54 6.34
N GLY A 55 5.04 -12.12 6.90
CA GLY A 55 4.81 -12.23 8.34
C GLY A 55 3.98 -11.11 8.95
N PHE A 56 3.19 -10.38 8.15
CA PHE A 56 2.19 -9.45 8.67
C PHE A 56 1.00 -10.24 9.25
N ALA A 57 0.44 -9.75 10.35
CA ALA A 57 -0.84 -10.21 10.86
C ALA A 57 -1.96 -9.66 9.95
N VAL A 58 -2.62 -10.53 9.21
CA VAL A 58 -3.63 -10.16 8.22
C VAL A 58 -5.03 -10.50 8.74
N LEU A 59 -5.93 -9.53 8.62
CA LEU A 59 -7.37 -9.69 8.82
C LEU A 59 -8.08 -9.36 7.50
N ARG A 60 -8.87 -10.31 6.98
CA ARG A 60 -9.66 -10.16 5.75
C ARG A 60 -11.14 -9.96 6.08
N GLY A 61 -11.91 -9.41 5.14
CA GLY A 61 -13.34 -9.20 5.34
C GLY A 61 -13.65 -8.02 6.28
N VAL A 62 -12.73 -7.06 6.40
CA VAL A 62 -12.84 -5.98 7.41
C VAL A 62 -14.02 -5.06 7.08
N ALA A 63 -14.65 -4.50 8.13
CA ALA A 63 -15.84 -3.67 8.01
C ALA A 63 -17.01 -4.34 7.25
N GLY A 64 -17.05 -5.69 7.21
CA GLY A 64 -18.07 -6.44 6.48
C GLY A 64 -17.88 -6.46 4.96
N LEU A 65 -16.73 -5.99 4.46
CA LEU A 65 -16.40 -5.96 3.03
C LEU A 65 -15.50 -7.15 2.67
N PRO A 66 -15.98 -8.14 1.90
CA PRO A 66 -15.20 -9.35 1.59
C PRO A 66 -13.88 -9.10 0.87
N ALA A 67 -13.82 -8.04 0.06
CA ALA A 67 -12.62 -7.63 -0.67
C ALA A 67 -11.72 -6.67 0.11
N ALA A 68 -12.03 -6.34 1.37
CA ALA A 68 -11.17 -5.49 2.20
C ALA A 68 -10.29 -6.31 3.15
N PHE A 69 -9.09 -5.82 3.45
CA PHE A 69 -8.21 -6.43 4.44
C PHE A 69 -7.34 -5.38 5.17
N THR A 70 -6.76 -5.78 6.29
CA THR A 70 -5.65 -5.05 6.94
C THR A 70 -4.48 -5.99 7.15
N GLY A 71 -3.27 -5.56 6.82
CA GLY A 71 -2.02 -6.21 7.24
C GLY A 71 -1.31 -5.38 8.29
N ARG A 72 -0.83 -6.00 9.36
CA ARG A 72 -0.23 -5.31 10.50
C ARG A 72 1.14 -5.90 10.86
N ALA A 73 2.09 -5.02 11.19
CA ALA A 73 3.39 -5.38 11.72
C ALA A 73 3.82 -4.38 12.81
N GLY A 74 4.60 -4.85 13.78
CA GLY A 74 5.03 -4.10 14.97
C GLY A 74 4.29 -4.51 16.26
N SER A 75 4.84 -4.14 17.42
CA SER A 75 4.27 -4.47 18.76
C SER A 75 4.37 -3.33 19.82
N GLY A 76 3.31 -3.03 20.60
CA GLY A 76 3.34 -2.01 21.67
C GLY A 76 2.87 -0.60 21.27
N ASP A 77 2.94 0.38 22.18
CA ASP A 77 2.17 1.64 22.06
C ASP A 77 2.86 2.78 21.27
N GLY A 78 3.76 2.41 20.36
CA GLY A 78 4.53 3.37 19.56
C GLY A 78 3.75 4.00 18.40
N PRO A 79 4.41 4.90 17.64
CA PRO A 79 3.82 5.54 16.46
C PRO A 79 3.26 4.52 15.47
N CYS A 80 2.17 4.88 14.80
CA CYS A 80 1.51 4.03 13.80
C CYS A 80 1.23 4.84 12.52
N VAL A 81 1.40 4.20 11.37
CA VAL A 81 1.10 4.77 10.05
C VAL A 81 0.35 3.73 9.21
N ALA A 82 -0.67 4.17 8.48
CA ALA A 82 -1.39 3.35 7.51
C ALA A 82 -0.91 3.65 6.09
N LEU A 83 -0.49 2.61 5.40
CA LEU A 83 -0.20 2.60 3.96
C LEU A 83 -1.41 2.04 3.24
N LEU A 84 -2.06 2.86 2.42
CA LEU A 84 -3.30 2.47 1.75
C LEU A 84 -3.00 1.90 0.37
N MET A 85 -3.70 0.81 0.05
CA MET A 85 -3.63 0.12 -1.24
C MET A 85 -5.03 0.13 -1.85
N GLU A 86 -5.22 0.89 -2.91
CA GLU A 86 -6.40 0.80 -3.78
C GLU A 86 -6.09 -0.18 -4.92
N TYR A 87 -7.04 -1.06 -5.26
CA TYR A 87 -6.83 -2.15 -6.21
C TYR A 87 -8.08 -2.52 -7.02
N ASP A 88 -9.11 -1.67 -7.02
CA ASP A 88 -10.25 -1.81 -7.92
C ASP A 88 -9.93 -1.32 -9.33
N ALA A 89 -10.66 -1.88 -10.29
CA ALA A 89 -10.62 -1.51 -11.69
C ALA A 89 -11.94 -0.84 -12.10
N LEU A 90 -11.88 -0.11 -13.20
CA LEU A 90 -13.03 0.57 -13.77
C LEU A 90 -13.78 -0.36 -14.73
N PRO A 91 -15.13 -0.33 -14.73
CA PRO A 91 -15.92 -1.08 -15.69
C PRO A 91 -15.46 -0.77 -17.13
N LEU A 92 -15.18 -1.82 -17.91
CA LEU A 92 -14.76 -1.76 -19.31
C LEU A 92 -13.37 -1.15 -19.59
N LEU A 93 -12.76 -0.46 -18.62
CA LEU A 93 -11.48 0.23 -18.78
C LEU A 93 -10.32 -0.42 -18.01
N GLY A 94 -10.60 -1.39 -17.13
CA GLY A 94 -9.56 -2.02 -16.33
C GLY A 94 -8.91 -1.00 -15.37
N HIS A 95 -7.62 -1.15 -15.10
CA HIS A 95 -6.88 -0.24 -14.23
C HIS A 95 -6.49 1.09 -14.90
N ALA A 96 -7.45 1.75 -15.55
CA ALA A 96 -7.26 3.08 -16.15
C ALA A 96 -7.04 4.20 -15.12
N CYS A 97 -7.18 3.92 -13.82
CA CYS A 97 -6.79 4.82 -12.72
C CYS A 97 -5.43 4.42 -12.08
N GLY A 98 -4.82 3.32 -12.54
CA GLY A 98 -3.49 2.89 -12.07
C GLY A 98 -3.47 2.18 -10.72
N HIS A 99 -4.63 1.70 -10.23
CA HIS A 99 -4.72 1.07 -8.92
C HIS A 99 -3.83 -0.18 -8.79
N ASN A 100 -3.51 -0.87 -9.89
CA ASN A 100 -2.50 -1.95 -9.88
C ASN A 100 -1.10 -1.45 -9.44
N LEU A 101 -0.70 -0.25 -9.88
CA LEU A 101 0.57 0.38 -9.50
C LEU A 101 0.51 0.94 -8.07
N ILE A 102 -0.62 1.53 -7.68
CA ILE A 102 -0.86 2.03 -6.32
C ILE A 102 -0.76 0.89 -5.32
N ALA A 103 -1.47 -0.21 -5.55
CA ALA A 103 -1.41 -1.39 -4.70
C ALA A 103 0.00 -1.98 -4.60
N ALA A 104 0.70 -2.13 -5.73
CA ALA A 104 2.07 -2.62 -5.75
C ALA A 104 3.04 -1.68 -5.01
N ALA A 105 2.88 -0.37 -5.17
CA ALA A 105 3.70 0.63 -4.46
C ALA A 105 3.44 0.60 -2.96
N GLY A 106 2.16 0.54 -2.53
CA GLY A 106 1.79 0.44 -1.12
C GLY A 106 2.29 -0.86 -0.49
N LEU A 107 2.18 -1.99 -1.19
CA LEU A 107 2.75 -3.28 -0.76
C LEU A 107 4.26 -3.16 -0.60
N GLY A 108 4.96 -2.68 -1.63
CA GLY A 108 6.41 -2.47 -1.60
C GLY A 108 6.84 -1.59 -0.43
N ALA A 109 6.10 -0.51 -0.17
CA ALA A 109 6.38 0.39 0.93
C ALA A 109 6.26 -0.30 2.30
N ALA A 110 5.19 -1.07 2.50
CA ALA A 110 4.95 -1.80 3.75
C ALA A 110 6.04 -2.84 4.03
N LEU A 111 6.43 -3.59 3.00
CA LEU A 111 7.50 -4.59 3.11
C LEU A 111 8.86 -3.93 3.37
N ALA A 112 9.18 -2.87 2.62
CA ALA A 112 10.48 -2.20 2.71
C ALA A 112 10.68 -1.48 4.05
N VAL A 113 9.69 -0.74 4.53
CA VAL A 113 9.81 -0.03 5.82
C VAL A 113 9.99 -1.03 6.97
N ARG A 114 9.29 -2.18 6.92
CA ARG A 114 9.46 -3.23 7.92
C ARG A 114 10.83 -3.90 7.83
N GLY A 115 11.32 -4.21 6.63
CA GLY A 115 12.65 -4.78 6.42
C GLY A 115 13.76 -3.85 6.94
N ALA A 116 13.66 -2.56 6.62
CA ALA A 116 14.66 -1.56 7.01
C ALA A 116 14.67 -1.24 8.50
N LEU A 117 13.50 -1.23 9.16
CA LEU A 117 13.37 -0.90 10.59
C LEU A 117 13.41 -2.13 11.51
N GLY A 118 13.14 -3.34 11.01
CA GLY A 118 13.07 -4.56 11.80
C GLY A 118 11.83 -4.61 12.71
N GLU A 119 11.97 -5.18 13.91
CA GLU A 119 10.91 -5.12 14.92
C GLU A 119 10.77 -3.69 15.45
N VAL A 120 9.70 -3.02 15.04
CA VAL A 120 9.34 -1.67 15.49
C VAL A 120 8.27 -1.79 16.56
N PRO A 121 8.36 -1.05 17.68
CA PRO A 121 7.27 -1.05 18.63
C PRO A 121 6.05 -0.35 18.02
N GLY A 122 4.98 -1.08 17.67
CA GLY A 122 3.79 -0.57 16.98
C GLY A 122 2.50 -1.23 17.46
N ILE A 123 1.38 -0.53 17.38
CA ILE A 123 0.17 -0.94 18.12
C ILE A 123 -0.49 -2.21 17.60
N GLY A 124 -0.90 -3.07 18.53
CA GLY A 124 -1.92 -4.09 18.32
C GLY A 124 -3.28 -3.43 18.16
N LEU A 125 -3.76 -3.31 16.93
CA LEU A 125 -5.09 -2.75 16.67
C LEU A 125 -6.18 -3.78 17.01
N SER A 126 -7.28 -3.34 17.62
CA SER A 126 -8.47 -4.17 17.81
C SER A 126 -9.19 -4.43 16.48
N GLU A 127 -10.01 -5.48 16.44
CA GLU A 127 -10.92 -5.71 15.31
C GLU A 127 -11.91 -4.53 15.19
N PRO A 128 -12.26 -4.10 13.97
CA PRO A 128 -13.30 -3.11 13.79
C PRO A 128 -14.62 -3.64 14.39
N VAL A 129 -15.25 -2.83 15.25
CA VAL A 129 -16.53 -3.17 15.88
C VAL A 129 -17.57 -3.43 14.78
N PRO A 130 -18.29 -4.57 14.80
CA PRO A 130 -19.37 -4.83 13.84
C PRO A 130 -20.43 -3.72 13.90
N GLY A 131 -20.78 -3.13 12.75
CA GLY A 131 -21.85 -2.11 12.66
C GLY A 131 -21.42 -0.73 12.17
N VAL A 132 -20.17 -0.53 11.76
CA VAL A 132 -19.74 0.70 11.07
C VAL A 132 -19.61 0.42 9.57
N CYS A 133 -20.70 0.66 8.83
CA CYS A 133 -20.65 0.76 7.37
C CYS A 133 -20.18 2.17 7.00
N LEU A 134 -18.97 2.31 6.48
CA LEU A 134 -18.51 3.55 5.84
C LEU A 134 -17.95 3.18 4.47
N GLY A 135 -18.74 3.39 3.42
CA GLY A 135 -18.28 3.33 2.04
C GLY A 135 -17.83 4.70 1.55
N SER A 136 -16.73 4.69 0.77
CA SER A 136 -16.25 5.72 -0.16
C SER A 136 -15.70 7.02 0.43
N SER A 137 -14.58 6.87 1.14
CA SER A 137 -13.28 7.51 0.87
C SER A 137 -12.38 6.96 1.98
N ASP A 138 -11.88 5.75 1.75
CA ASP A 138 -11.30 4.89 2.77
C ASP A 138 -10.12 5.59 3.46
N ILE A 139 -9.41 6.42 2.70
CA ILE A 139 -8.35 7.30 3.20
C ILE A 139 -8.81 8.34 4.21
N GLY A 140 -9.98 8.95 4.02
CA GLY A 140 -10.53 9.93 4.95
C GLY A 140 -10.88 9.28 6.29
N ASN A 141 -11.55 8.13 6.24
CA ASN A 141 -11.93 7.38 7.44
C ASN A 141 -10.71 6.86 8.20
N VAL A 142 -9.74 6.27 7.51
CA VAL A 142 -8.50 5.79 8.13
C VAL A 142 -7.67 6.98 8.64
N GLY A 143 -7.59 8.07 7.88
CA GLY A 143 -6.85 9.29 8.20
C GLY A 143 -7.32 10.02 9.46
N THR A 144 -8.60 9.91 9.83
CA THR A 144 -9.09 10.44 11.13
C THR A 144 -8.58 9.66 12.34
N ARG A 145 -8.10 8.43 12.12
CA ARG A 145 -7.71 7.50 13.19
C ARG A 145 -6.20 7.31 13.29
N VAL A 146 -5.48 7.39 12.16
CA VAL A 146 -4.03 7.19 12.08
C VAL A 146 -3.47 8.00 10.93
N PRO A 147 -2.24 8.56 11.05
CA PRO A 147 -1.52 9.09 9.90
C PRO A 147 -1.61 8.12 8.72
N SER A 148 -2.13 8.59 7.60
CA SER A 148 -2.42 7.76 6.42
C SER A 148 -1.77 8.39 5.21
N ILE A 149 -1.23 7.55 4.33
CA ILE A 149 -0.62 8.00 3.08
C ILE A 149 -1.06 7.11 1.93
N HIS A 150 -1.29 7.73 0.77
CA HIS A 150 -1.71 7.11 -0.47
C HIS A 150 -1.02 7.82 -1.64
N PRO A 151 -0.38 7.07 -2.57
CA PRO A 151 0.33 7.68 -3.69
C PRO A 151 -0.62 8.03 -4.85
N PHE A 152 -0.18 8.97 -5.68
CA PHE A 152 -0.58 9.04 -7.09
C PHE A 152 0.63 8.71 -7.96
N VAL A 153 0.44 7.88 -8.99
CA VAL A 153 1.55 7.39 -9.82
C VAL A 153 1.48 8.04 -11.21
N ALA A 154 2.40 8.95 -11.47
CA ALA A 154 2.48 9.66 -12.75
C ALA A 154 3.23 8.83 -13.82
N ILE A 155 2.45 8.17 -14.69
CA ILE A 155 2.97 7.28 -15.74
C ILE A 155 2.79 7.80 -17.17
N MET A 156 2.08 8.91 -17.35
CA MET A 156 1.84 9.53 -18.65
C MET A 156 2.35 10.98 -18.69
N GLY A 157 2.41 11.55 -19.91
CA GLY A 157 2.80 12.95 -20.13
C GLY A 157 1.71 13.96 -19.74
N ALA A 158 2.06 15.25 -19.74
CA ALA A 158 1.21 16.33 -19.25
C ALA A 158 -0.13 16.51 -19.99
N ASP A 159 -0.23 16.05 -21.24
CA ASP A 159 -1.43 16.17 -22.07
C ASP A 159 -2.37 14.95 -21.94
N ALA A 160 -2.03 14.00 -21.07
CA ALA A 160 -2.73 12.72 -20.95
C ALA A 160 -3.44 12.61 -19.60
N SER A 161 -4.56 11.87 -19.57
CA SER A 161 -5.39 11.69 -18.37
C SER A 161 -5.50 10.21 -18.00
N ASP A 162 -5.72 9.97 -16.71
CA ASP A 162 -6.34 8.74 -16.22
C ASP A 162 -7.75 8.55 -16.82
N HIS A 163 -8.37 7.40 -16.56
CA HIS A 163 -9.69 7.03 -17.11
C HIS A 163 -9.73 6.86 -18.64
N THR A 164 -8.58 6.54 -19.24
CA THR A 164 -8.45 6.28 -20.68
C THR A 164 -7.91 4.86 -20.93
N PRO A 165 -8.27 4.21 -22.05
CA PRO A 165 -7.65 2.94 -22.45
C PRO A 165 -6.12 3.03 -22.55
N GLU A 166 -5.60 4.16 -23.01
CA GLU A 166 -4.18 4.44 -23.12
C GLU A 166 -3.50 4.46 -21.74
N PHE A 167 -4.16 5.03 -20.72
CA PHE A 167 -3.67 4.95 -19.34
C PHE A 167 -3.62 3.51 -18.85
N ALA A 168 -4.69 2.73 -19.10
CA ALA A 168 -4.73 1.33 -18.69
C ALA A 168 -3.58 0.54 -19.32
N GLU A 169 -3.31 0.73 -20.62
CA GLU A 169 -2.16 0.10 -21.28
C GLU A 169 -0.83 0.57 -20.66
N ALA A 170 -0.66 1.87 -20.44
CA ALA A 170 0.53 2.45 -19.82
C ALA A 170 0.77 1.92 -18.40
N ALA A 171 -0.29 1.59 -17.66
CA ALA A 171 -0.23 1.06 -16.30
C ALA A 171 0.38 -0.36 -16.22
N ALA A 172 0.41 -1.10 -17.34
CA ALA A 172 1.18 -2.34 -17.50
C ALA A 172 2.45 -2.16 -18.34
N GLY A 173 2.80 -0.92 -18.68
CA GLY A 173 3.91 -0.59 -19.57
C GLY A 173 5.25 -0.36 -18.86
N PRO A 174 6.32 -0.12 -19.65
CA PRO A 174 7.67 0.12 -19.14
C PRO A 174 7.75 1.29 -18.14
N ARG A 175 6.95 2.33 -18.34
CA ARG A 175 6.90 3.47 -17.43
C ARG A 175 6.28 3.10 -16.08
N GLY A 176 5.19 2.33 -16.06
CA GLY A 176 4.62 1.78 -14.82
C GLY A 176 5.65 0.95 -14.05
N ARG A 177 6.38 0.07 -14.73
CA ARG A 177 7.48 -0.71 -14.14
C ARG A 177 8.56 0.17 -13.52
N GLN A 178 8.94 1.25 -14.19
CA GLN A 178 9.97 2.15 -13.71
C GLN A 178 9.53 2.97 -12.49
N VAL A 179 8.28 3.44 -12.45
CA VAL A 179 7.80 4.34 -11.41
C VAL A 179 7.39 3.60 -10.14
N THR A 180 6.93 2.36 -10.23
CA THR A 180 6.46 1.58 -9.07
C THR A 180 7.47 1.51 -7.92
N PRO A 181 8.75 1.16 -8.16
CA PRO A 181 9.76 1.16 -7.08
C PRO A 181 9.98 2.54 -6.47
N ALA A 182 10.05 3.60 -7.30
CA ALA A 182 10.24 4.97 -6.81
C ALA A 182 9.06 5.43 -5.92
N ALA A 183 7.83 5.07 -6.29
CA ALA A 183 6.64 5.35 -5.48
C ALA A 183 6.67 4.57 -4.16
N ALA A 184 7.06 3.29 -4.19
CA ALA A 184 7.20 2.46 -2.99
C ALA A 184 8.26 3.02 -2.02
N GLU A 185 9.42 3.42 -2.55
CA GLU A 185 10.52 4.01 -1.78
C GLU A 185 10.10 5.33 -1.12
N ALA A 186 9.49 6.24 -1.88
CA ALA A 186 9.00 7.52 -1.34
C ALA A 186 7.96 7.33 -0.23
N LEU A 187 7.02 6.39 -0.41
CA LEU A 187 6.04 6.02 0.61
C LEU A 187 6.71 5.43 1.86
N ALA A 188 7.66 4.51 1.69
CA ALA A 188 8.37 3.88 2.79
C ALA A 188 9.22 4.88 3.59
N CYS A 189 9.94 5.78 2.92
CA CYS A 189 10.70 6.85 3.59
C CYS A 189 9.76 7.75 4.39
N THR A 190 8.60 8.12 3.83
CA THR A 190 7.60 8.91 4.56
C THR A 190 7.02 8.14 5.75
N ALA A 191 6.77 6.84 5.61
CA ALA A 191 6.33 5.99 6.71
C ALA A 191 7.40 5.89 7.81
N ALA A 192 8.67 5.74 7.45
CA ALA A 192 9.78 5.73 8.40
C ALA A 192 9.90 7.05 9.15
N ASP A 193 9.73 8.19 8.47
CA ASP A 193 9.69 9.51 9.09
C ASP A 193 8.60 9.62 10.17
N VAL A 194 7.43 9.00 9.95
CA VAL A 194 6.36 8.97 10.94
C VAL A 194 6.69 8.00 12.08
N LEU A 195 7.14 6.80 11.75
CA LEU A 195 7.43 5.73 12.72
C LEU A 195 8.60 6.07 13.67
N LEU A 196 9.55 6.89 13.22
CA LEU A 196 10.71 7.31 13.99
C LEU A 196 10.47 8.59 14.82
N ARG A 197 9.28 9.18 14.75
CA ARG A 197 8.90 10.36 15.55
C ARG A 197 8.13 9.93 16.80
N PRO A 198 8.75 9.94 17.98
CA PRO A 198 8.09 9.49 19.21
C PRO A 198 6.93 10.39 19.64
N GLU A 199 6.83 11.60 19.10
CA GLU A 199 5.74 12.54 19.36
C GLU A 199 4.49 12.23 18.55
N VAL A 200 4.60 11.42 17.49
CA VAL A 200 3.44 10.93 16.76
C VAL A 200 2.74 9.90 17.65
N PRO A 201 1.54 10.19 18.15
CA PRO A 201 0.85 9.24 18.99
C PRO A 201 0.56 7.96 18.19
N GLY A 202 0.68 6.83 18.86
CA GLY A 202 0.02 5.63 18.40
C GLY A 202 -1.52 5.82 18.36
N ARG A 203 -2.25 4.91 17.71
CA ARG A 203 -3.74 4.91 17.76
C ARG A 203 -4.24 4.79 19.20
N ALA A 204 -5.20 5.64 19.57
CA ALA A 204 -6.07 5.45 20.73
C ALA A 204 -7.23 4.50 20.41
#